data_AF-A0A3B9EU13-F1
#
_entry.id   AF-A0A3B9EU13-F1
#
_cell.length_a   1.000
_cell.length_b   1.000
_cell.length_c   1.000
_cell.angle_alpha   90.00
_cell.angle_beta   90.00
_cell.angle_gamma   90.00
#
_symmetry.space_group_name_H-M   'P 1'
#
loop_
_entity.id
_entity.type
_entity.pdbx_description
1 polymer ?
#
loop_
_entity_poly.entity_id
_entity_poly.type
_entity_poly.pdbx_seq_one_letter_code
_entity_poly.pdbx_strand_id
1 'polypeptide(L)' 'MFHTVIGKNSILETIGETPLIRLQELSKELNTNIWGKLEAANPGHS' A
#
# COMPACT_ATOMS: atom_id res chain seq x y z
N MET A 1 -23.56 -18.50 -6.52
CA MET A 1 -22.58 -18.12 -5.49
C MET A 1 -22.14 -16.70 -5.80
N PHE A 2 -22.65 -15.70 -5.08
CA PHE A 2 -22.31 -14.31 -5.33
C PHE A 2 -21.00 -13.99 -4.61
N HIS A 3 -20.01 -13.50 -5.35
CA HIS A 3 -18.82 -12.94 -4.77
C HIS A 3 -19.15 -11.50 -4.38
N THR A 4 -19.21 -11.22 -3.08
CA THR A 4 -19.25 -9.83 -2.61
C THR A 4 -17.90 -9.22 -2.89
N VAL A 5 -17.85 -8.24 -3.79
CA VAL A 5 -16.68 -7.37 -3.93
C VAL A 5 -16.70 -6.40 -2.76
N ILE A 6 -15.79 -6.59 -1.80
CA ILE A 6 -15.57 -5.61 -0.73
C ILE A 6 -14.62 -4.54 -1.28
N GLY A 7 -15.19 -3.56 -1.98
CA GLY A 7 -14.51 -2.34 -2.39
C GLY A 7 -14.77 -1.20 -1.42
N LYS A 8 -13.91 -0.18 -1.43
CA LYS A 8 -14.23 1.11 -0.82
C LYS A 8 -15.30 1.82 -1.65
N ASN A 9 -16.23 2.51 -1.00
CA ASN A 9 -17.30 3.20 -1.72
C ASN A 9 -16.86 4.57 -2.28
N SER A 10 -15.71 5.08 -1.80
CA SER A 10 -15.11 6.33 -2.27
C SER A 10 -13.59 6.30 -2.15
N ILE A 11 -12.92 7.05 -3.01
CA ILE A 11 -11.47 7.27 -2.95
C ILE A 11 -11.05 7.94 -1.63
N LEU A 12 -11.95 8.71 -1.01
CA LEU A 12 -11.70 9.34 0.29
C LEU A 12 -11.48 8.31 1.41
N GLU A 13 -12.07 7.12 1.29
CA GLU A 13 -11.93 6.04 2.27
C GLU A 13 -10.57 5.32 2.19
N THR A 14 -9.73 5.72 1.24
CA THR A 14 -8.35 5.22 1.06
C THR A 14 -7.30 6.24 1.50
N ILE A 15 -7.71 7.44 1.94
CA ILE A 15 -6.79 8.45 2.49
C ILE A 15 -6.14 7.89 3.76
N GLY A 16 -4.81 7.95 3.83
CA GLY A 16 -4.03 7.42 4.94
C GLY A 16 -3.85 5.90 4.93
N GLU A 17 -4.61 5.16 4.10
CA GLU A 17 -4.45 3.73 3.84
C GLU A 17 -3.36 3.48 2.79
N THR A 18 -2.20 4.11 3.00
CA THR A 18 -1.04 3.99 2.14
C THR A 18 -0.47 2.57 2.19
N PRO A 19 -0.29 1.88 1.05
CA PRO A 19 0.23 0.52 1.07
C PRO A 19 1.67 0.46 1.58
N LEU A 20 1.95 -0.56 2.40
CA LEU A 20 3.29 -0.99 2.76
C LEU A 20 3.85 -1.89 1.66
N ILE A 21 4.96 -1.47 1.06
CA ILE A 21 5.64 -2.23 0.00
C ILE A 21 6.99 -2.73 0.50
N ARG A 22 7.36 -3.94 0.09
CA ARG A 22 8.68 -4.51 0.38
C ARG A 22 9.68 -4.11 -0.69
N LEU A 23 10.83 -3.57 -0.29
CA LEU A 23 11.94 -3.29 -1.21
C LEU A 23 12.74 -4.58 -1.41
N GLN A 24 12.39 -5.35 -2.45
CA GLN A 24 12.89 -6.73 -2.62
C GLN A 24 14.40 -6.81 -2.75
N GLU A 25 15.00 -6.04 -3.64
CA GLU A 25 16.45 -6.07 -3.88
C GLU A 25 17.23 -5.59 -2.65
N LEU A 26 16.85 -4.44 -2.10
CA LEU A 26 17.50 -3.89 -0.89
C LEU A 26 17.36 -4.82 0.33
N SER A 27 16.22 -5.51 0.46
CA SER A 27 16.03 -6.50 1.53
C SER A 27 16.96 -7.70 1.40
N LYS A 28 17.24 -8.14 0.16
CA LYS A 28 18.19 -9.24 -0.10
C LYS A 28 19.62 -8.79 0.16
N GLU A 29 20.01 -7.64 -0.37
CA GLU A 29 21.37 -7.09 -0.26
C GLU A 29 21.77 -6.86 1.21
N LEU A 30 20.85 -6.35 2.03
CA LEU A 30 21.12 -6.02 3.43
C LEU A 30 20.73 -7.14 4.40
N ASN A 31 20.28 -8.30 3.89
CA ASN A 31 19.80 -9.43 4.67
C ASN A 31 18.85 -9.03 5.82
N THR A 32 17.94 -8.09 5.53
CA THR A 32 16.97 -7.57 6.49
C THR A 32 15.68 -7.18 5.78
N ASN A 33 14.57 -7.13 6.50
CA ASN A 33 13.28 -6.81 5.89
C ASN A 33 13.07 -5.30 5.83
N ILE A 34 13.12 -4.76 4.60
CA ILE A 34 12.95 -3.33 4.37
C ILE A 34 11.60 -3.09 3.72
N TRP A 35 10.82 -2.25 4.39
CA TRP A 35 9.49 -1.86 3.99
C TRP A 35 9.40 -0.35 3.88
N GLY A 36 8.70 0.13 2.85
CA GLY A 36 8.39 1.53 2.67
C GLY A 36 6.88 1.75 2.66
N LYS A 37 6.42 2.84 3.26
CA LYS A 37 5.07 3.34 3.01
C LYS A 37 5.08 4.05 1.65
N LEU A 38 4.32 3.56 0.68
CA LEU A 38 4.28 4.15 -0.67
C LEU A 38 3.36 5.37 -0.68
N GLU A 39 3.77 6.43 0.00
CA GLU A 39 2.92 7.61 0.20
C GLU A 39 2.43 8.16 -1.15
N ALA A 40 3.22 8.16 -2.22
CA ALA A 40 2.76 8.58 -3.55
C ALA A 40 1.44 7.93 -4.07
N ALA A 41 1.00 6.80 -3.49
CA ALA A 41 -0.27 6.14 -3.79
C ALA A 41 -1.45 6.60 -2.90
N ASN A 42 -1.23 7.40 -1.87
CA ASN A 42 -2.29 7.91 -1.00
C ASN A 42 -3.06 9.04 -1.71
N PRO A 43 -4.38 8.92 -1.86
CA PRO A 43 -5.15 9.95 -2.54
C PRO A 43 -5.18 11.24 -1.74
N GLY A 44 -5.05 12.37 -2.43
CA GLY A 44 -4.93 13.68 -1.79
C GLY A 44 -3.51 14.03 -1.34
N HIS A 45 -2.49 13.34 -1.87
CA HIS A 45 -1.08 13.62 -1.64
C HIS A 45 -0.66 15.10 -1.83
N SER A 46 0.08 15.59 -0.82
CA SER A 46 0.63 16.94 -0.54
C SER A 46 -0.17 18.18 -0.95
#